data_AF-A0A1Y2ET92-F1
#
_entry.id   AF-A0A1Y2ET92-F1
#
_cell.length_a   1.000
_cell.length_b   1.000
_cell.length_c   1.000
_cell.angle_alpha   90.00
_cell.angle_beta   90.00
_cell.angle_gamma   90.00
#
_symmetry.space_group_name_H-M   'P 1'
#
loop_
_entity.id
_entity.type
_entity.pdbx_description
1 polymer ?
#
loop_
_entity_poly.entity_id
_entity_poly.type
_entity_poly.pdbx_seq_one_letter_code
_entity_poly.pdbx_strand_id
1 'polypeptide(L)'
;MLNTVAAGLLCLLSAPSLVAGLSIGAVAQDPLADWQGSNSTSATLNRRADSVACRYNNECTDLSLGGANTHVWCNTRIRLCTWSCDSGYTLSPWTGACVKNKGKTTTIVAPSSTSSPLSTSSPAPASTSSGTAGRSCGLTVQCAGLEIPDYAHQWCDSKAGVCSWRCNSGFTAKGNGCYKNAGASTTTSSSTTSSLSSPTPTSSPVSTFPASSSTSLAPSFTEVTSSYTLVPTTTTSPQPSASSNPYLVDANLAGISAFQASTGGWNGNSLVSWYHTNSATDSTNGHSWCYIPYTDATPGFAPSLNTMLAQFGWNAITAGQNFCGLQAEFETPDGKTALLYLHDAFDDAWVRTPNAVDVIYDSFPLLYGSVPTSKNDVVKGAKWRFTGKRDTRYIFNGGNPV
;
A
#
# COMPACT_ATOMS: atom_id res chain seq x y z
N MET A 1 11.91 69.15 -38.40
CA MET A 1 11.41 67.76 -38.53
C MET A 1 10.11 67.75 -37.71
N LEU A 2 8.91 67.79 -38.31
CA LEU A 2 8.20 66.67 -38.97
C LEU A 2 8.26 65.36 -38.14
N ASN A 3 7.23 64.57 -37.84
CA ASN A 3 5.76 64.56 -38.07
C ASN A 3 5.18 63.44 -37.13
N THR A 4 3.90 63.21 -36.81
CA THR A 4 2.55 63.79 -37.11
C THR A 4 1.56 63.32 -36.01
N VAL A 5 0.41 63.98 -35.82
CA VAL A 5 -0.68 63.57 -34.90
C VAL A 5 -1.63 62.54 -35.56
N ALA A 6 -1.99 61.45 -34.86
CA ALA A 6 -3.26 60.69 -34.99
C ALA A 6 -3.42 59.79 -33.74
N ALA A 7 -4.49 59.75 -32.94
CA ALA A 7 -5.94 59.96 -33.15
C ALA A 7 -6.68 58.77 -33.80
N GLY A 8 -7.00 57.77 -32.96
CA GLY A 8 -8.26 57.00 -32.98
C GLY A 8 -8.54 56.00 -34.11
N LEU A 9 -8.96 54.78 -33.72
CA LEU A 9 -10.20 54.22 -34.26
C LEU A 9 -10.85 53.24 -33.27
N LEU A 10 -12.06 53.59 -32.82
CA LEU A 10 -12.94 52.73 -32.03
C LEU A 10 -13.75 51.87 -33.00
N CYS A 11 -13.62 50.54 -32.93
CA CYS A 11 -14.40 49.63 -33.78
C CYS A 11 -15.40 48.83 -32.94
N LEU A 12 -16.58 49.39 -32.75
CA LEU A 12 -17.77 48.69 -32.27
C LEU A 12 -18.41 47.95 -33.45
N LEU A 13 -18.41 46.61 -33.42
CA LEU A 13 -19.26 45.80 -34.29
C LEU A 13 -20.03 44.78 -33.47
N SER A 14 -21.27 45.15 -33.14
CA SER A 14 -22.33 44.26 -32.69
C SER A 14 -22.80 43.36 -33.84
N ALA A 15 -22.95 42.05 -33.57
CA ALA A 15 -23.67 41.11 -34.43
C ALA A 15 -24.65 40.27 -33.58
N PRO A 16 -25.79 39.81 -34.14
CA PRO A 16 -26.98 39.53 -33.35
C PRO A 16 -27.14 38.09 -32.88
N SER A 17 -27.97 37.94 -31.85
CA SER A 17 -28.43 36.67 -31.28
C SER A 17 -29.10 35.76 -32.31
N LEU A 18 -28.64 34.51 -32.41
CA LEU A 18 -29.36 33.42 -33.08
C LEU A 18 -29.87 32.45 -32.01
N VAL A 19 -31.16 32.57 -31.69
CA VAL A 19 -31.86 31.66 -30.79
C VAL A 19 -32.19 30.38 -31.57
N ALA A 20 -31.47 29.31 -31.28
CA ALA A 20 -31.83 27.95 -31.70
C ALA A 20 -32.21 27.14 -30.47
N GLY A 21 -33.52 27.06 -30.20
CA GLY A 21 -34.04 26.19 -29.15
C GLY A 21 -34.00 24.73 -29.61
N LEU A 22 -33.29 23.87 -28.87
CA LEU A 22 -33.55 22.44 -28.85
C LEU A 22 -34.06 22.04 -27.46
N SER A 23 -35.26 21.49 -27.44
CA SER A 23 -35.96 21.08 -26.22
C SER A 23 -35.55 19.68 -25.78
N ILE A 24 -35.25 19.54 -24.49
CA ILE A 24 -35.61 18.42 -23.61
C ILE A 24 -35.25 17.02 -24.14
N GLY A 25 -34.05 16.56 -23.78
CA GLY A 25 -33.77 15.14 -23.55
C GLY A 25 -33.52 14.94 -22.05
N ALA A 26 -34.51 14.45 -21.31
CA ALA A 26 -34.33 14.13 -19.90
C ALA A 26 -33.41 12.90 -19.78
N VAL A 27 -32.17 13.11 -19.34
CA VAL A 27 -31.32 12.00 -18.91
C VAL A 27 -31.92 11.47 -17.62
N ALA A 28 -32.39 10.23 -17.65
CA ALA A 28 -32.94 9.57 -16.48
C ALA A 28 -31.89 9.54 -15.37
N GLN A 29 -32.28 9.95 -14.17
CA GLN A 29 -31.59 9.51 -12.97
C GLN A 29 -31.86 8.01 -12.85
N ASP A 30 -30.85 7.17 -13.07
CA ASP A 30 -30.96 5.75 -12.74
C ASP A 30 -31.27 5.62 -11.25
N PRO A 31 -32.34 4.89 -10.87
CA PRO A 31 -32.67 4.72 -9.47
C PRO A 31 -31.55 3.96 -8.76
N LEU A 32 -31.20 4.44 -7.56
CA LEU A 32 -30.33 3.73 -6.63
C LEU A 32 -30.84 2.29 -6.45
N ALA A 33 -30.18 1.34 -7.10
CA ALA A 33 -30.44 -0.07 -6.89
C ALA A 33 -29.95 -0.42 -5.48
N ASP A 34 -30.91 -0.74 -4.62
CA ASP A 34 -30.73 -1.15 -3.23
C ASP A 34 -29.87 -2.43 -3.15
N TRP A 35 -28.55 -2.28 -3.15
CA TRP A 35 -27.63 -3.38 -2.85
C TRP A 35 -27.54 -3.51 -1.33
N GLN A 36 -28.43 -4.33 -0.79
CA GLN A 36 -28.34 -4.82 0.58
C GLN A 36 -27.08 -5.68 0.74
N GLY A 37 -25.96 -4.99 0.95
CA GLY A 37 -24.73 -5.60 1.43
C GLY A 37 -25.02 -6.27 2.76
N SER A 38 -25.04 -7.60 2.75
CA SER A 38 -25.29 -8.43 3.93
C SER A 38 -24.31 -8.04 5.04
N ASN A 39 -24.84 -7.43 6.10
CA ASN A 39 -24.09 -6.86 7.22
C ASN A 39 -23.43 -7.97 8.07
N SER A 40 -22.30 -8.51 7.60
CA SER A 40 -21.45 -9.40 8.35
C SER A 40 -20.66 -8.60 9.38
N THR A 41 -21.26 -8.43 10.56
CA THR A 41 -20.70 -7.68 11.68
C THR A 41 -19.28 -8.15 12.06
N SER A 42 -18.40 -7.20 12.36
CA SER A 42 -16.95 -7.39 12.57
C SER A 42 -16.55 -8.34 13.70
N ALA A 43 -17.50 -8.88 14.47
CA ALA A 43 -17.24 -9.89 15.50
C ALA A 43 -16.83 -11.26 14.90
N THR A 44 -17.33 -11.61 13.70
CA THR A 44 -17.19 -12.96 13.15
C THR A 44 -15.91 -13.16 12.31
N LEU A 45 -15.38 -12.08 11.73
CA LEU A 45 -14.09 -12.08 11.01
C LEU A 45 -12.87 -12.09 11.95
N ASN A 46 -13.08 -11.94 13.26
CA ASN A 46 -12.00 -11.64 14.21
C ASN A 46 -11.35 -12.87 14.87
N ARG A 47 -11.61 -14.07 14.35
CA ARG A 47 -10.76 -15.25 14.59
C ARG A 47 -9.96 -15.53 13.32
N ARG A 48 -8.74 -15.01 13.23
CA ARG A 48 -7.78 -15.48 12.22
C ARG A 48 -7.33 -16.90 12.56
N ALA A 49 -7.19 -17.73 11.54
CA ALA A 49 -6.77 -19.13 11.64
C ALA A 49 -5.49 -19.30 12.49
N ASP A 50 -4.57 -18.36 12.27
CA ASP A 50 -3.25 -18.17 12.86
C ASP A 50 -3.23 -18.09 14.40
N SER A 51 -4.39 -18.09 15.06
CA SER A 51 -4.53 -18.11 16.52
C SER A 51 -4.96 -19.46 17.12
N VAL A 52 -5.44 -20.40 16.30
CA VAL A 52 -5.93 -21.70 16.79
C VAL A 52 -4.83 -22.75 16.64
N ALA A 53 -4.29 -23.18 17.78
CA ALA A 53 -3.27 -24.23 17.83
C ALA A 53 -3.86 -25.58 17.44
N CYS A 54 -3.10 -26.37 16.66
CA CYS A 54 -3.52 -27.67 16.15
C CYS A 54 -2.38 -28.69 16.05
N ARG A 55 -2.74 -29.96 16.02
CA ARG A 55 -1.89 -31.13 15.72
C ARG A 55 -2.38 -31.89 14.48
N TYR A 56 -3.68 -31.89 14.22
CA TYR A 56 -4.33 -32.66 13.15
C TYR A 56 -5.39 -31.85 12.42
N ASN A 57 -5.69 -32.18 11.16
CA ASN A 57 -6.61 -31.40 10.32
C ASN A 57 -8.05 -31.36 10.86
N ASN A 58 -8.51 -32.41 11.53
CA ASN A 58 -9.84 -32.46 12.15
C ASN A 58 -10.00 -31.47 13.32
N GLU A 59 -8.91 -30.98 13.93
CA GLU A 59 -8.98 -29.94 14.95
C GLU A 59 -9.28 -28.54 14.35
N CYS A 60 -9.23 -28.42 13.02
CA CYS A 60 -9.51 -27.17 12.30
C CYS A 60 -10.87 -27.17 11.57
N THR A 61 -11.63 -28.27 11.56
CA THR A 61 -12.83 -28.40 10.69
C THR A 61 -14.02 -27.55 11.13
N ASP A 62 -14.14 -27.23 12.42
CA ASP A 62 -15.21 -26.37 12.94
C ASP A 62 -14.90 -24.86 12.81
N LEU A 63 -13.72 -24.51 12.29
CA LEU A 63 -13.27 -23.14 12.16
C LEU A 63 -13.73 -22.57 10.80
N SER A 64 -14.79 -21.76 10.83
CA SER A 64 -15.33 -21.03 9.67
C SER A 64 -14.39 -19.88 9.22
N LEU A 65 -13.23 -20.25 8.69
CA LEU A 65 -12.11 -19.35 8.37
C LEU A 65 -12.06 -19.06 6.88
N GLY A 66 -12.57 -17.89 6.48
CA GLY A 66 -12.52 -17.39 5.10
C GLY A 66 -13.82 -17.54 4.29
N GLY A 67 -14.87 -18.12 4.89
CA GLY A 67 -16.20 -18.22 4.29
C GLY A 67 -16.36 -19.40 3.33
N ALA A 68 -17.19 -19.24 2.30
CA ALA A 68 -17.39 -20.29 1.31
C ALA A 68 -16.18 -20.40 0.35
N ASN A 69 -15.89 -21.63 -0.11
CA ASN A 69 -14.80 -21.96 -1.04
C ASN A 69 -13.39 -21.83 -0.44
N THR A 70 -13.24 -22.22 0.83
CA THR A 70 -11.95 -22.28 1.53
C THR A 70 -11.67 -23.69 2.05
N HIS A 71 -10.44 -24.15 1.87
CA HIS A 71 -9.93 -25.36 2.49
C HIS A 71 -9.11 -25.01 3.72
N VAL A 72 -9.55 -25.45 4.90
CA VAL A 72 -8.85 -25.26 6.19
C VAL A 72 -8.11 -26.53 6.57
N TRP A 73 -6.85 -26.42 7.02
CA TRP A 73 -6.07 -27.56 7.51
C TRP A 73 -5.13 -27.18 8.64
N CYS A 74 -4.59 -28.19 9.34
CA CYS A 74 -3.57 -27.95 10.34
C CYS A 74 -2.18 -27.83 9.70
N ASN A 75 -1.56 -26.66 9.77
CA ASN A 75 -0.17 -26.51 9.34
C ASN A 75 0.76 -27.07 10.42
N THR A 76 1.04 -28.38 10.32
CA THR A 76 1.87 -29.13 11.25
C THR A 76 3.29 -28.59 11.45
N ARG A 77 3.78 -27.69 10.56
CA ARG A 77 5.07 -27.00 10.74
C ARG A 77 5.01 -25.92 11.83
N ILE A 78 3.91 -25.19 11.93
CA ILE A 78 3.71 -24.08 12.87
C ILE A 78 2.71 -24.43 13.99
N ARG A 79 2.04 -25.60 13.89
CA ARG A 79 0.97 -26.06 14.80
C ARG A 79 -0.16 -25.06 14.94
N LEU A 80 -0.52 -24.40 13.84
CA LEU A 80 -1.65 -23.48 13.74
C LEU A 80 -2.56 -23.92 12.60
N CYS A 81 -3.86 -23.79 12.79
CA CYS A 81 -4.81 -23.91 11.70
C CYS A 81 -4.51 -22.83 10.66
N THR A 82 -4.57 -23.20 9.39
CA THR A 82 -4.35 -22.31 8.26
C THR A 82 -5.36 -22.66 7.17
N TRP A 83 -5.44 -21.82 6.14
CA TRP A 83 -6.45 -21.96 5.10
C TRP A 83 -5.95 -21.44 3.76
N SER A 84 -6.61 -21.88 2.70
CA SER A 84 -6.38 -21.42 1.33
C SER A 84 -7.69 -21.42 0.57
N CYS A 85 -7.73 -20.70 -0.54
CA CYS A 85 -8.85 -20.80 -1.46
C CYS A 85 -8.90 -22.15 -2.16
N ASP A 86 -10.11 -22.61 -2.44
CA ASP A 86 -10.34 -23.77 -3.30
C ASP A 86 -9.90 -23.48 -4.74
N SER A 87 -9.69 -24.55 -5.51
CA SER A 87 -9.31 -24.45 -6.92
C SER A 87 -10.32 -23.61 -7.71
N GLY A 88 -9.83 -22.62 -8.45
CA GLY A 88 -10.67 -21.66 -9.17
C GLY A 88 -11.08 -20.42 -8.37
N TYR A 89 -10.56 -20.24 -7.15
CA TYR A 89 -10.72 -19.05 -6.33
C TYR A 89 -9.35 -18.44 -5.97
N THR A 90 -9.32 -17.13 -5.71
CA THR A 90 -8.14 -16.40 -5.22
C THR A 90 -8.52 -15.61 -3.98
N LEU A 91 -7.57 -15.42 -3.05
CA LEU A 91 -7.79 -14.60 -1.87
C LEU A 91 -7.97 -13.14 -2.30
N SER A 92 -9.14 -12.58 -2.04
CA SER A 92 -9.39 -11.15 -2.21
C SER A 92 -8.65 -10.38 -1.10
N PRO A 93 -7.68 -9.51 -1.43
CA PRO A 93 -7.02 -8.69 -0.43
C PRO A 93 -7.97 -7.67 0.22
N TRP A 94 -9.12 -7.41 -0.40
CA TRP A 94 -10.14 -6.44 0.05
C TRP A 94 -11.07 -6.99 1.12
N THR A 95 -11.47 -8.26 0.99
CA THR A 95 -12.50 -8.88 1.85
C THR A 95 -11.93 -9.93 2.79
N GLY A 96 -10.67 -10.35 2.60
CA GLY A 96 -10.10 -11.50 3.32
C GLY A 96 -10.84 -12.81 3.03
N ALA A 97 -11.60 -12.88 1.93
CA ALA A 97 -12.39 -14.05 1.53
C ALA A 97 -11.98 -14.53 0.13
N CYS A 98 -12.30 -15.78 -0.18
CA CYS A 98 -12.00 -16.38 -1.48
C CYS A 98 -13.02 -15.97 -2.55
N VAL A 99 -12.55 -15.29 -3.59
CA VAL A 99 -13.37 -14.82 -4.71
C VAL A 99 -13.10 -15.66 -5.96
N LYS A 100 -14.16 -15.98 -6.70
CA LYS A 100 -14.06 -16.85 -7.89
C LYS A 100 -13.24 -16.15 -8.98
N ASN A 101 -12.28 -16.87 -9.53
CA ASN A 101 -11.42 -16.38 -10.60
C ASN A 101 -12.29 -16.05 -11.82
N LYS A 102 -12.36 -14.77 -12.20
CA LYS A 102 -13.01 -14.33 -13.43
C LYS A 102 -12.16 -14.76 -14.63
N GLY A 103 -12.37 -15.99 -15.06
CA GLY A 103 -11.64 -16.58 -16.18
C GLY A 103 -11.85 -15.77 -17.46
N LYS A 104 -10.80 -15.09 -17.91
CA LYS A 104 -10.70 -14.65 -19.31
C LYS A 104 -10.28 -15.89 -20.12
N THR A 105 -11.22 -16.47 -20.84
CA THR A 105 -11.00 -17.69 -21.62
C THR A 105 -9.99 -17.46 -22.74
N THR A 106 -8.72 -17.81 -22.50
CA THR A 106 -7.69 -17.84 -23.54
C THR A 106 -7.71 -19.22 -24.17
N THR A 107 -8.32 -19.35 -25.34
CA THR A 107 -8.29 -20.59 -26.14
C THR A 107 -6.87 -20.85 -26.63
N ILE A 108 -6.18 -21.82 -26.04
CA ILE A 108 -4.89 -22.32 -26.54
C ILE A 108 -5.17 -23.44 -27.54
N VAL A 109 -4.82 -23.21 -28.80
CA VAL A 109 -4.83 -24.25 -29.84
C VAL A 109 -3.62 -25.16 -29.63
N ALA A 110 -3.85 -26.45 -29.44
CA ALA A 110 -2.78 -27.44 -29.28
C ALA A 110 -2.18 -27.84 -30.65
N PRO A 111 -0.84 -27.80 -30.83
CA PRO A 111 -0.19 -28.38 -32.00
C PRO A 111 -0.01 -29.90 -31.85
N SER A 112 -0.15 -30.61 -32.97
CA SER A 112 -0.20 -32.07 -33.05
C SER A 112 1.11 -32.78 -32.71
N SER A 113 0.99 -33.99 -32.15
CA SER A 113 2.10 -34.88 -31.82
C SER A 113 2.57 -35.72 -33.03
N THR A 114 3.89 -35.81 -33.24
CA THR A 114 4.52 -36.83 -34.09
C THR A 114 5.58 -37.59 -33.29
N SER A 115 5.48 -38.91 -33.24
CA SER A 115 6.29 -39.80 -32.40
C SER A 115 7.53 -40.36 -33.10
N SER A 116 8.68 -40.40 -32.41
CA SER A 116 9.83 -41.27 -32.72
C SER A 116 10.76 -41.42 -31.49
N PRO A 117 11.63 -42.46 -31.43
CA PRO A 117 11.68 -43.31 -30.23
C PRO A 117 12.81 -43.03 -29.22
N LEU A 118 12.69 -43.74 -28.09
CA LEU A 118 13.65 -43.83 -26.98
C LEU A 118 15.11 -43.97 -27.41
N SER A 119 16.00 -43.29 -26.67
CA SER A 119 17.40 -43.67 -26.53
C SER A 119 17.84 -43.43 -25.10
N THR A 120 18.27 -44.51 -24.43
CA THR A 120 18.62 -44.52 -23.01
C THR A 120 20.06 -44.04 -22.82
N SER A 121 20.27 -42.88 -22.20
CA SER A 121 21.61 -42.40 -21.81
C SER A 121 21.68 -42.12 -20.31
N SER A 122 22.70 -42.72 -19.67
CA SER A 122 22.93 -42.63 -18.23
C SER A 122 23.46 -41.24 -17.85
N PRO A 123 23.01 -40.60 -16.75
CA PRO A 123 23.52 -39.31 -16.31
C PRO A 123 24.94 -39.45 -15.72
N ALA A 124 25.89 -38.71 -16.29
CA ALA A 124 27.23 -38.55 -15.74
C ALA A 124 27.19 -37.77 -14.40
N PRO A 125 28.17 -37.96 -13.50
CA PRO A 125 28.20 -37.27 -12.21
C PRO A 125 28.38 -35.76 -12.37
N ALA A 126 27.61 -34.99 -11.60
CA ALA A 126 27.68 -33.53 -11.60
C ALA A 126 29.06 -33.03 -11.14
N SER A 127 29.61 -32.09 -11.89
CA SER A 127 30.90 -31.45 -11.60
C SER A 127 30.80 -30.52 -10.39
N THR A 128 31.62 -30.79 -9.37
CA THR A 128 31.75 -29.94 -8.18
C THR A 128 32.32 -28.57 -8.55
N SER A 129 31.52 -27.52 -8.50
CA SER A 129 32.01 -26.14 -8.61
C SER A 129 32.81 -25.77 -7.35
N SER A 130 34.14 -25.73 -7.50
CA SER A 130 35.03 -25.18 -6.47
C SER A 130 34.72 -23.70 -6.27
N GLY A 131 34.60 -23.28 -5.01
CA GLY A 131 34.00 -21.98 -4.67
C GLY A 131 34.75 -20.78 -5.24
N THR A 132 34.02 -19.90 -5.93
CA THR A 132 34.46 -18.55 -6.27
C THR A 132 34.83 -17.81 -4.98
N ALA A 133 36.05 -17.23 -4.93
CA ALA A 133 36.49 -16.46 -3.78
C ALA A 133 35.50 -15.32 -3.46
N GLY A 134 35.07 -15.24 -2.19
CA GLY A 134 34.01 -14.33 -1.77
C GLY A 134 34.34 -12.86 -2.05
N ARG A 135 33.41 -12.16 -2.71
CA ARG A 135 33.47 -10.71 -2.95
C ARG A 135 33.68 -9.97 -1.63
N SER A 136 34.65 -9.06 -1.55
CA SER A 136 34.90 -8.27 -0.35
C SER A 136 33.72 -7.34 -0.02
N CYS A 137 33.45 -7.14 1.27
CA CYS A 137 32.36 -6.29 1.75
C CYS A 137 32.69 -5.65 3.11
N GLY A 138 32.08 -4.49 3.37
CA GLY A 138 31.92 -3.89 4.70
C GLY A 138 30.47 -3.90 5.18
N LEU A 139 29.48 -4.11 4.29
CA LEU A 139 28.05 -4.15 4.62
C LEU A 139 27.33 -5.26 3.83
N THR A 140 26.33 -5.91 4.44
CA THR A 140 25.53 -6.98 3.81
C THR A 140 24.90 -6.59 2.47
N VAL A 141 24.47 -5.33 2.31
CA VAL A 141 23.89 -4.84 1.04
C VAL A 141 24.85 -4.93 -0.15
N GLN A 142 26.17 -4.91 0.09
CA GLN A 142 27.19 -5.04 -0.96
C GLN A 142 27.31 -6.47 -1.50
N CYS A 143 26.70 -7.45 -0.84
CA CYS A 143 26.65 -8.84 -1.27
C CYS A 143 25.51 -9.16 -2.24
N ALA A 144 24.61 -8.20 -2.47
CA ALA A 144 23.51 -8.32 -3.41
C ALA A 144 23.97 -8.81 -4.80
N GLY A 145 23.22 -9.76 -5.37
CA GLY A 145 23.48 -10.35 -6.68
C GLY A 145 24.47 -11.52 -6.69
N LEU A 146 25.02 -11.96 -5.56
CA LEU A 146 25.79 -13.21 -5.49
C LEU A 146 24.88 -14.43 -5.57
N GLU A 147 25.31 -15.45 -6.32
CA GLU A 147 24.62 -16.74 -6.34
C GLU A 147 24.73 -17.39 -4.94
N ILE A 148 23.58 -17.77 -4.38
CA ILE A 148 23.48 -18.46 -3.09
C ILE A 148 22.56 -19.68 -3.24
N PRO A 149 22.70 -20.71 -2.39
CA PRO A 149 21.80 -21.86 -2.42
C PRO A 149 20.37 -21.46 -2.03
N ASP A 150 19.39 -22.23 -2.52
CA ASP A 150 18.01 -22.13 -2.05
C ASP A 150 17.93 -22.22 -0.52
N TYR A 151 16.99 -21.46 0.06
CA TYR A 151 16.78 -21.37 1.51
C TYR A 151 17.96 -20.80 2.32
N ALA A 152 18.90 -20.12 1.68
CA ALA A 152 19.89 -19.26 2.32
C ALA A 152 19.53 -17.76 2.21
N HIS A 153 20.27 -16.91 2.92
CA HIS A 153 20.38 -15.49 2.63
C HIS A 153 21.85 -15.03 2.68
N GLN A 154 22.17 -14.01 1.87
CA GLN A 154 23.48 -13.35 1.86
C GLN A 154 23.70 -12.56 3.15
N TRP A 155 24.94 -12.51 3.61
CA TRP A 155 25.39 -11.59 4.65
C TRP A 155 26.87 -11.24 4.47
N CYS A 156 27.28 -10.07 4.94
CA CYS A 156 28.70 -9.74 5.00
C CYS A 156 29.29 -10.32 6.29
N ASP A 157 30.26 -11.23 6.19
CA ASP A 157 31.02 -11.67 7.36
C ASP A 157 32.00 -10.57 7.74
N SER A 158 31.65 -9.80 8.77
CA SER A 158 32.43 -8.65 9.23
C SER A 158 33.79 -9.00 9.84
N LYS A 159 34.06 -10.28 10.16
CA LYS A 159 35.38 -10.74 10.61
C LYS A 159 36.28 -11.09 9.44
N ALA A 160 35.72 -11.68 8.39
CA ALA A 160 36.45 -12.09 7.20
C ALA A 160 36.50 -11.00 6.10
N GLY A 161 35.65 -9.97 6.19
CA GLY A 161 35.54 -8.89 5.21
C GLY A 161 35.02 -9.36 3.85
N VAL A 162 34.31 -10.49 3.80
CA VAL A 162 33.83 -11.13 2.57
C VAL A 162 32.36 -11.53 2.66
N CYS A 163 31.70 -11.50 1.51
CA CYS A 163 30.33 -11.95 1.38
C CYS A 163 30.24 -13.46 1.56
N SER A 164 29.28 -13.85 2.39
CA SER A 164 28.99 -15.23 2.77
C SER A 164 27.48 -15.45 2.70
N TRP A 165 27.05 -16.69 2.87
CA TRP A 165 25.64 -17.06 2.99
C TRP A 165 25.42 -17.90 4.25
N ARG A 166 24.19 -17.90 4.73
CA ARG A 166 23.77 -18.74 5.86
C ARG A 166 22.34 -19.21 5.65
N CYS A 167 22.04 -20.40 6.15
CA CYS A 167 20.71 -20.99 6.00
C CYS A 167 19.65 -20.23 6.80
N ASN A 168 18.44 -20.19 6.25
CA ASN A 168 17.27 -19.66 6.92
C ASN A 168 16.87 -20.55 8.11
N SER A 169 16.08 -20.00 9.05
CA SER A 169 15.65 -20.73 10.24
C SER A 169 14.94 -22.03 9.87
N GLY A 170 15.30 -23.13 10.55
CA GLY A 170 14.80 -24.48 10.26
C GLY A 170 15.59 -25.27 9.20
N PHE A 171 16.67 -24.70 8.66
CA PHE A 171 17.60 -25.36 7.73
C PHE A 171 19.03 -25.39 8.29
N THR A 172 19.77 -26.45 7.97
CA THR A 172 21.19 -26.64 8.30
C THR A 172 22.01 -26.71 7.01
N ALA A 173 23.19 -26.08 7.02
CA ALA A 173 24.13 -26.15 5.91
C ALA A 173 24.74 -27.55 5.80
N LYS A 174 24.73 -28.14 4.60
CA LYS A 174 25.33 -29.45 4.32
C LYS A 174 25.96 -29.43 2.93
N GLY A 175 27.29 -29.30 2.87
CA GLY A 175 27.98 -29.00 1.61
C GLY A 175 27.55 -27.62 1.08
N ASN A 176 27.39 -27.49 -0.24
CA ASN A 176 27.05 -26.23 -0.90
C ASN A 176 25.54 -25.90 -0.86
N GLY A 177 24.80 -26.29 0.18
CA GLY A 177 23.35 -26.11 0.22
C GLY A 177 22.72 -26.15 1.61
N CYS A 178 21.48 -25.66 1.71
CA CYS A 178 20.68 -25.61 2.92
C CYS A 178 19.59 -26.69 2.91
N TYR A 179 19.57 -27.54 3.93
CA TYR A 179 18.67 -28.69 4.03
C TYR A 179 17.81 -28.57 5.29
N LYS A 180 16.52 -28.84 5.16
CA LYS A 180 15.58 -28.76 6.28
C LYS A 180 15.98 -29.72 7.40
N ASN A 181 15.96 -29.22 8.63
CA ASN A 181 16.33 -30.02 9.81
C ASN A 181 15.39 -31.23 9.95
N ALA A 182 15.98 -32.43 10.08
CA ALA A 182 15.23 -33.63 10.43
C ALA A 182 14.73 -33.49 11.88
N GLY A 183 13.41 -33.29 12.04
CA GLY A 183 12.82 -33.02 13.35
C GLY A 183 12.95 -34.21 14.29
N ALA A 184 13.76 -34.08 15.35
CA ALA A 184 13.78 -35.02 16.45
C ALA A 184 12.41 -34.98 17.16
N SER A 185 11.70 -36.11 17.19
CA SER A 185 10.44 -36.23 17.91
C SER A 185 10.68 -36.23 19.42
N THR A 186 10.28 -35.17 20.10
CA THR A 186 10.29 -35.08 21.57
C THR A 186 8.94 -35.48 22.14
N THR A 187 8.93 -36.54 22.93
CA THR A 187 7.74 -37.08 23.60
C THR A 187 7.53 -36.36 24.94
N THR A 188 6.42 -35.63 25.11
CA THR A 188 6.08 -34.96 26.37
C THR A 188 4.69 -35.37 26.85
N SER A 189 4.64 -36.03 27.99
CA SER A 189 3.41 -36.48 28.66
C SER A 189 2.55 -35.30 29.11
N SER A 190 1.22 -35.43 28.99
CA SER A 190 0.25 -34.39 29.36
C SER A 190 -0.53 -34.80 30.61
N SER A 191 -0.56 -33.96 31.63
CA SER A 191 -1.44 -34.11 32.80
C SER A 191 -2.74 -33.33 32.60
N THR A 192 -3.87 -33.96 32.93
CA THR A 192 -5.22 -33.39 32.83
C THR A 192 -5.65 -32.73 34.15
N THR A 193 -6.21 -31.53 34.08
CA THR A 193 -6.95 -30.93 35.21
C THR A 193 -8.24 -30.29 34.71
N SER A 194 -9.31 -30.42 35.50
CA SER A 194 -10.70 -30.28 35.05
C SER A 194 -11.26 -28.84 35.04
N SER A 195 -12.33 -28.68 34.26
CA SER A 195 -13.16 -27.48 34.15
C SER A 195 -14.00 -27.17 35.40
N LEU A 196 -14.37 -25.90 35.59
CA LEU A 196 -15.55 -25.52 36.38
C LEU A 196 -16.24 -24.24 35.85
N SER A 197 -17.53 -24.14 36.14
CA SER A 197 -18.60 -23.37 35.48
C SER A 197 -18.65 -21.83 35.67
N SER A 198 -19.44 -21.19 34.80
CA SER A 198 -19.90 -19.77 34.87
C SER A 198 -20.73 -19.43 36.13
N PRO A 199 -20.95 -18.13 36.39
CA PRO A 199 -22.34 -17.65 36.34
C PRO A 199 -22.56 -16.24 35.72
N THR A 200 -23.80 -16.01 35.27
CA THR A 200 -24.40 -14.74 34.79
C THR A 200 -24.66 -13.75 35.93
N PRO A 201 -24.59 -12.42 35.68
CA PRO A 201 -25.76 -11.54 35.92
C PRO A 201 -25.93 -10.42 34.85
N THR A 202 -27.13 -10.15 34.33
CA THR A 202 -28.17 -9.19 34.81
C THR A 202 -28.04 -7.79 34.18
N SER A 203 -29.19 -7.15 33.90
CA SER A 203 -29.36 -6.05 32.94
C SER A 203 -29.91 -4.74 33.51
N SER A 204 -29.80 -3.66 32.72
CA SER A 204 -30.47 -2.34 32.85
C SER A 204 -29.78 -1.30 33.77
N PRO A 205 -30.05 0.03 33.64
CA PRO A 205 -30.99 0.70 32.71
C PRO A 205 -30.39 1.84 31.84
N VAL A 206 -31.23 2.39 30.96
CA VAL A 206 -31.00 3.58 30.12
C VAL A 206 -30.90 4.85 30.96
N SER A 207 -30.03 5.79 30.57
CA SER A 207 -29.99 7.16 31.12
C SER A 207 -30.06 8.20 29.99
N THR A 208 -30.97 9.16 30.13
CA THR A 208 -31.25 10.21 29.15
C THR A 208 -30.61 11.52 29.60
N PHE A 209 -29.80 12.16 28.75
CA PHE A 209 -29.25 13.49 29.03
C PHE A 209 -29.97 14.58 28.21
N PRO A 210 -30.30 15.74 28.81
CA PRO A 210 -30.90 16.87 28.11
C PRO A 210 -29.85 17.68 27.32
N ALA A 211 -30.30 18.32 26.25
CA ALA A 211 -29.47 19.21 25.45
C ALA A 211 -29.25 20.56 26.16
N SER A 212 -27.99 21.00 26.23
CA SER A 212 -27.62 22.35 26.69
C SER A 212 -27.07 23.17 25.53
N SER A 213 -27.79 24.22 25.17
CA SER A 213 -27.40 25.22 24.18
C SER A 213 -26.43 26.24 24.78
N SER A 214 -25.22 26.38 24.21
CA SER A 214 -24.27 27.43 24.58
C SER A 214 -23.91 28.32 23.39
N THR A 215 -24.51 29.51 23.35
CA THR A 215 -24.03 30.63 22.52
C THR A 215 -22.66 31.09 22.99
N SER A 216 -21.67 31.06 22.10
CA SER A 216 -20.32 31.62 22.33
C SER A 216 -20.14 32.90 21.51
N LEU A 217 -19.67 33.96 22.17
CA LEU A 217 -19.47 35.28 21.58
C LEU A 217 -18.13 35.36 20.85
N ALA A 218 -18.09 36.05 19.71
CA ALA A 218 -16.87 36.28 18.96
C ALA A 218 -15.97 37.34 19.65
N PRO A 219 -14.65 37.10 19.79
CA PRO A 219 -13.70 38.14 20.18
C PRO A 219 -13.26 38.95 18.95
N SER A 220 -13.50 40.26 18.98
CA SER A 220 -12.95 41.19 17.98
C SER A 220 -11.42 41.28 18.14
N PHE A 221 -10.69 41.02 17.06
CA PHE A 221 -9.25 41.26 17.00
C PHE A 221 -8.97 42.69 16.52
N THR A 222 -8.09 43.40 17.23
CA THR A 222 -7.63 44.74 16.85
C THR A 222 -6.43 44.60 15.92
N GLU A 223 -6.54 45.11 14.69
CA GLU A 223 -5.38 45.20 13.78
C GLU A 223 -4.36 46.22 14.30
N VAL A 224 -3.10 45.80 14.44
CA VAL A 224 -1.97 46.69 14.70
C VAL A 224 -1.13 46.80 13.43
N THR A 225 -1.34 47.88 12.70
CA THR A 225 -0.62 48.17 11.44
C THR A 225 0.82 48.63 11.73
N SER A 226 1.76 47.69 11.76
CA SER A 226 3.20 48.02 11.76
C SER A 226 3.73 48.14 10.33
N SER A 227 4.12 49.36 9.95
CA SER A 227 4.80 49.65 8.69
C SER A 227 6.31 49.38 8.81
N TYR A 228 6.80 48.28 8.23
CA TYR A 228 8.23 47.99 8.10
C TYR A 228 8.69 48.19 6.64
N THR A 229 9.72 49.04 6.46
CA THR A 229 10.37 49.26 5.17
C THR A 229 11.24 48.06 4.80
N LEU A 230 10.89 47.36 3.72
CA LEU A 230 11.68 46.22 3.23
C LEU A 230 12.98 46.70 2.57
N VAL A 231 14.11 46.31 3.14
CA VAL A 231 15.43 46.43 2.50
C VAL A 231 15.67 45.17 1.66
N PRO A 232 16.02 45.27 0.36
CA PRO A 232 16.25 44.11 -0.48
C PRO A 232 17.60 43.46 -0.15
N THR A 233 17.58 42.48 0.75
CA THR A 233 18.76 41.66 1.08
C THR A 233 18.85 40.47 0.13
N THR A 234 19.88 40.43 -0.71
CA THR A 234 20.19 39.27 -1.55
C THR A 234 20.72 38.12 -0.71
N THR A 235 19.82 37.33 -0.13
CA THR A 235 20.17 36.17 0.68
C THR A 235 20.52 34.98 -0.21
N THR A 236 21.82 34.70 -0.38
CA THR A 236 22.26 33.38 -0.87
C THR A 236 21.89 32.33 0.17
N SER A 237 20.79 31.62 -0.07
CA SER A 237 20.26 30.61 0.85
C SER A 237 21.33 29.56 1.15
N PRO A 238 21.74 29.36 2.42
CA PRO A 238 22.71 28.33 2.76
C PRO A 238 22.11 26.96 2.42
N GLN A 239 22.82 26.19 1.60
CA GLN A 239 22.41 24.83 1.23
C GLN A 239 22.22 24.02 2.53
N PRO A 240 21.00 23.58 2.86
CA PRO A 240 20.75 22.94 4.15
C PRO A 240 21.57 21.66 4.25
N SER A 241 22.34 21.54 5.34
CA SER A 241 23.10 20.33 5.66
C SER A 241 22.16 19.13 5.60
N ALA A 242 22.46 18.18 4.71
CA ALA A 242 21.57 17.06 4.43
C ALA A 242 21.25 16.32 5.74
N SER A 243 19.99 16.41 6.18
CA SER A 243 19.50 15.65 7.33
C SER A 243 19.59 14.17 6.98
N SER A 244 20.59 13.50 7.55
CA SER A 244 20.84 12.08 7.32
C SER A 244 19.83 11.25 8.10
N ASN A 245 18.56 11.29 7.69
CA ASN A 245 17.56 10.33 8.13
C ASN A 245 18.07 8.93 7.75
N PRO A 246 18.47 8.07 8.72
CA PRO A 246 19.12 6.81 8.44
C PRO A 246 18.18 5.80 7.77
N TYR A 247 16.88 6.07 7.79
CA TYR A 247 15.87 5.24 7.15
C TYR A 247 15.67 5.57 5.66
N LEU A 248 16.12 6.74 5.18
CA LEU A 248 15.88 7.20 3.82
C LEU A 248 16.99 6.72 2.87
N VAL A 249 16.63 5.83 1.94
CA VAL A 249 17.54 5.24 0.94
C VAL A 249 17.16 5.67 -0.47
N ASP A 250 18.09 5.52 -1.43
CA ASP A 250 17.79 5.68 -2.85
C ASP A 250 16.84 4.57 -3.34
N ALA A 251 15.82 4.96 -4.11
CA ALA A 251 14.84 4.07 -4.71
C ALA A 251 15.13 3.89 -6.19
N ASN A 252 15.17 2.64 -6.67
CA ASN A 252 15.19 2.38 -8.10
C ASN A 252 13.79 2.63 -8.69
N LEU A 253 13.61 3.77 -9.37
CA LEU A 253 12.37 4.10 -10.08
C LEU A 253 12.36 3.67 -11.56
N ALA A 254 13.47 3.14 -12.09
CA ALA A 254 13.58 2.84 -13.52
C ALA A 254 12.57 1.78 -14.02
N GLY A 255 12.10 0.90 -13.13
CA GLY A 255 11.04 -0.08 -13.41
C GLY A 255 9.61 0.41 -13.17
N ILE A 256 9.40 1.69 -12.85
CA ILE A 256 8.10 2.24 -12.44
C ILE A 256 7.67 3.35 -13.43
N SER A 257 6.81 3.02 -14.38
CA SER A 257 6.33 3.96 -15.41
C SER A 257 5.07 4.73 -15.01
N ALA A 258 4.26 4.17 -14.12
CA ALA A 258 3.09 4.82 -13.55
C ALA A 258 3.49 6.03 -12.71
N PHE A 259 2.59 7.02 -12.65
CA PHE A 259 2.79 8.29 -11.94
C PHE A 259 4.11 8.99 -12.30
N GLN A 260 4.59 8.81 -13.54
CA GLN A 260 5.83 9.41 -14.06
C GLN A 260 7.08 9.11 -13.20
N ALA A 261 7.08 8.01 -12.43
CA ALA A 261 8.12 7.76 -11.43
C ALA A 261 9.52 7.62 -12.07
N SER A 262 9.63 6.86 -13.16
CA SER A 262 10.88 6.64 -13.89
C SER A 262 11.48 7.89 -14.53
N THR A 263 10.68 8.94 -14.74
CA THR A 263 11.14 10.23 -15.28
C THR A 263 11.27 11.32 -14.23
N GLY A 264 10.84 11.08 -12.98
CA GLY A 264 10.74 12.12 -11.94
C GLY A 264 9.72 13.22 -12.28
N GLY A 265 8.77 12.93 -13.18
CA GLY A 265 7.81 13.90 -13.71
C GLY A 265 6.70 14.28 -12.71
N TRP A 266 6.10 15.44 -12.91
CA TRP A 266 5.03 15.97 -12.06
C TRP A 266 3.65 15.44 -12.48
N ASN A 267 2.97 14.75 -11.57
CA ASN A 267 1.58 14.33 -11.69
C ASN A 267 0.65 15.53 -11.36
N GLY A 268 0.53 16.45 -12.32
CA GLY A 268 -0.31 17.65 -12.20
C GLY A 268 -1.81 17.38 -12.29
N ASN A 269 -2.63 18.40 -12.01
CA ASN A 269 -4.09 18.33 -11.96
C ASN A 269 -4.60 17.22 -11.01
N SER A 270 -3.85 16.97 -9.94
CA SER A 270 -4.24 16.06 -8.86
C SER A 270 -5.39 16.67 -8.05
N LEU A 271 -6.30 15.80 -7.62
CA LEU A 271 -7.21 16.06 -6.52
C LEU A 271 -6.64 15.33 -5.30
N VAL A 272 -6.37 16.06 -4.24
CA VAL A 272 -5.90 15.52 -2.95
C VAL A 272 -7.09 15.51 -2.00
N SER A 273 -7.53 14.31 -1.61
CA SER A 273 -8.50 14.09 -0.54
C SER A 273 -7.80 13.63 0.75
N TRP A 274 -8.58 13.24 1.75
CA TRP A 274 -8.05 12.74 3.01
C TRP A 274 -8.85 11.55 3.59
N TYR A 275 -8.16 10.71 4.35
CA TYR A 275 -8.71 9.56 5.06
C TYR A 275 -8.09 9.33 6.44
N HIS A 276 -8.89 8.77 7.35
CA HIS A 276 -8.40 8.21 8.61
C HIS A 276 -7.88 6.78 8.40
N THR A 277 -6.81 6.42 9.10
CA THR A 277 -6.14 5.11 9.01
C THR A 277 -6.87 3.97 9.73
N ASN A 278 -7.85 4.27 10.58
CA ASN A 278 -8.64 3.27 11.29
C ASN A 278 -10.10 3.72 11.44
N SER A 279 -10.83 3.75 10.33
CA SER A 279 -12.21 4.24 10.24
C SER A 279 -13.03 3.36 9.29
N ALA A 280 -14.15 2.84 9.78
CA ALA A 280 -15.09 2.09 8.96
C ALA A 280 -15.70 2.93 7.82
N THR A 281 -15.85 4.25 8.02
CA THR A 281 -16.32 5.19 6.98
C THR A 281 -15.35 5.27 5.80
N ASP A 282 -14.05 5.19 6.09
CA ASP A 282 -12.97 5.26 5.10
C ASP A 282 -12.48 3.85 4.68
N SER A 283 -13.18 2.78 5.12
CA SER A 283 -12.85 1.37 4.88
C SER A 283 -11.46 0.93 5.36
N THR A 284 -10.89 1.61 6.36
CA THR A 284 -9.56 1.33 6.92
C THR A 284 -9.63 0.65 8.31
N ASN A 285 -8.54 0.01 8.73
CA ASN A 285 -8.52 -0.89 9.90
C ASN A 285 -7.20 -0.85 10.72
N GLY A 286 -6.43 0.23 10.61
CA GLY A 286 -5.12 0.38 11.25
C GLY A 286 -3.97 -0.39 10.57
N HIS A 287 -4.24 -1.12 9.48
CA HIS A 287 -3.24 -1.78 8.64
C HIS A 287 -3.41 -1.35 7.19
N SER A 288 -2.36 -0.81 6.61
CA SER A 288 -2.36 -0.37 5.21
C SER A 288 -2.21 -1.53 4.21
N TRP A 289 -2.53 -1.26 2.95
CA TRP A 289 -2.24 -2.13 1.80
C TRP A 289 -0.77 -2.55 1.70
N CYS A 290 0.15 -1.75 2.26
CA CYS A 290 1.57 -2.10 2.35
C CYS A 290 1.92 -3.15 3.43
N TYR A 291 0.93 -3.75 4.10
CA TYR A 291 1.07 -4.71 5.20
C TYR A 291 1.86 -4.17 6.40
N ILE A 292 1.70 -2.88 6.68
CA ILE A 292 2.33 -2.20 7.81
C ILE A 292 1.28 -1.44 8.62
N PRO A 293 1.32 -1.50 9.97
CA PRO A 293 0.45 -0.70 10.82
C PRO A 293 0.69 0.80 10.63
N TYR A 294 -0.36 1.60 10.76
CA TYR A 294 -0.33 3.06 10.62
C TYR A 294 -1.35 3.75 11.52
N THR A 295 -1.16 5.05 11.70
CA THR A 295 -2.01 5.96 12.48
C THR A 295 -2.22 7.26 11.71
N ASP A 296 -3.19 8.08 12.12
CA ASP A 296 -3.47 9.38 11.47
C ASP A 296 -2.27 10.34 11.50
N ALA A 297 -1.33 10.16 12.43
CA ALA A 297 -0.06 10.89 12.50
C ALA A 297 1.01 10.38 11.52
N THR A 298 0.72 9.37 10.71
CA THR A 298 1.67 8.81 9.73
C THR A 298 1.81 9.76 8.53
N PRO A 299 3.03 10.15 8.12
CA PRO A 299 3.26 11.11 7.04
C PRO A 299 3.04 10.47 5.65
N GLY A 300 1.83 9.99 5.38
CA GLY A 300 1.56 9.08 4.27
C GLY A 300 0.45 9.50 3.31
N PHE A 301 0.43 8.85 2.15
CA PHE A 301 -0.61 8.99 1.13
C PHE A 301 -0.88 7.67 0.40
N ALA A 302 -1.97 7.66 -0.36
CA ALA A 302 -2.48 6.54 -1.14
C ALA A 302 -2.80 7.02 -2.57
N PRO A 303 -2.08 6.57 -3.61
CA PRO A 303 -2.48 6.80 -5.00
C PRO A 303 -3.39 5.67 -5.49
N SER A 304 -3.97 5.83 -6.69
CA SER A 304 -4.81 4.82 -7.36
C SER A 304 -4.21 3.41 -7.29
N LEU A 305 -4.97 2.50 -6.66
CA LEU A 305 -4.65 1.08 -6.56
C LEU A 305 -4.49 0.45 -7.94
N ASN A 306 -5.50 0.57 -8.80
CA ASN A 306 -5.52 -0.07 -10.12
C ASN A 306 -4.33 0.40 -10.96
N THR A 307 -3.91 1.65 -10.82
CA THR A 307 -2.73 2.17 -11.51
C THR A 307 -1.45 1.51 -11.00
N MET A 308 -1.30 1.29 -9.69
CA MET A 308 -0.17 0.52 -9.13
C MET A 308 -0.20 -0.95 -9.57
N LEU A 309 -1.36 -1.59 -9.52
CA LEU A 309 -1.53 -3.01 -9.86
C LEU A 309 -1.34 -3.29 -11.35
N ALA A 310 -1.94 -2.48 -12.23
CA ALA A 310 -1.92 -2.69 -13.67
C ALA A 310 -0.49 -2.68 -14.25
N GLN A 311 0.40 -1.83 -13.70
CA GLN A 311 1.81 -1.79 -14.10
C GLN A 311 2.52 -3.14 -13.89
N PHE A 312 2.18 -3.87 -12.83
CA PHE A 312 2.80 -5.14 -12.45
C PHE A 312 1.92 -6.35 -12.76
N GLY A 313 1.12 -6.28 -13.83
CA GLY A 313 0.29 -7.39 -14.30
C GLY A 313 -0.74 -7.86 -13.26
N TRP A 314 -1.22 -6.94 -12.43
CA TRP A 314 -2.14 -7.18 -11.30
C TRP A 314 -1.56 -7.99 -10.14
N ASN A 315 -0.23 -8.16 -10.06
CA ASN A 315 0.42 -8.78 -8.92
C ASN A 315 0.59 -7.77 -7.76
N ALA A 316 -0.26 -7.90 -6.73
CA ALA A 316 -0.24 -7.01 -5.56
C ALA A 316 1.07 -7.07 -4.75
N ILE A 317 1.74 -8.24 -4.67
CA ILE A 317 3.01 -8.38 -3.96
C ILE A 317 4.11 -7.62 -4.71
N THR A 318 4.21 -7.81 -6.03
CA THR A 318 5.19 -7.09 -6.85
C THR A 318 4.92 -5.59 -6.86
N ALA A 319 3.65 -5.17 -6.95
CA ALA A 319 3.29 -3.77 -6.85
C ALA A 319 3.69 -3.16 -5.50
N GLY A 320 3.35 -3.82 -4.39
CA GLY A 320 3.71 -3.37 -3.05
C GLY A 320 5.22 -3.24 -2.85
N GLN A 321 5.98 -4.27 -3.23
CA GLN A 321 7.46 -4.26 -3.19
C GLN A 321 8.08 -3.07 -3.96
N ASN A 322 7.44 -2.61 -5.04
CA ASN A 322 7.92 -1.49 -5.83
C ASN A 322 7.43 -0.13 -5.32
N PHE A 323 6.19 -0.01 -4.83
CA PHE A 323 5.59 1.26 -4.44
C PHE A 323 5.73 1.64 -2.95
N CYS A 324 5.66 0.68 -2.03
CA CYS A 324 5.54 0.97 -0.60
C CYS A 324 6.77 1.67 0.00
N GLY A 325 6.52 2.77 0.70
CA GLY A 325 7.52 3.63 1.32
C GLY A 325 8.23 4.59 0.36
N LEU A 326 7.87 4.63 -0.93
CA LEU A 326 8.39 5.66 -1.84
C LEU A 326 7.99 7.05 -1.34
N GLN A 327 8.97 7.95 -1.27
CA GLN A 327 8.74 9.35 -0.90
C GLN A 327 8.26 10.12 -2.13
N ALA A 328 7.23 10.94 -1.93
CA ALA A 328 6.75 11.91 -2.90
C ALA A 328 6.79 13.33 -2.31
N GLU A 329 7.12 14.31 -3.16
CA GLU A 329 6.91 15.73 -2.88
C GLU A 329 5.57 16.17 -3.48
N PHE A 330 4.87 17.02 -2.73
CA PHE A 330 3.61 17.63 -3.10
C PHE A 330 3.78 19.14 -3.19
N GLU A 331 3.09 19.78 -4.14
CA GLU A 331 2.97 21.23 -4.25
C GLU A 331 1.53 21.59 -4.62
N THR A 332 0.92 22.50 -3.85
CA THR A 332 -0.45 22.99 -4.04
C THR A 332 -0.46 24.29 -4.85
N PRO A 333 -1.61 24.71 -5.43
CA PRO A 333 -1.69 25.97 -6.19
C PRO A 333 -1.37 27.23 -5.37
N ASP A 334 -1.53 27.19 -4.05
CA ASP A 334 -1.16 28.26 -3.11
C ASP A 334 0.27 28.12 -2.55
N GLY A 335 1.08 27.22 -3.12
CA GLY A 335 2.52 27.12 -2.85
C GLY A 335 2.91 26.36 -1.59
N LYS A 336 1.96 25.69 -0.91
CA LYS A 336 2.28 24.78 0.20
C LYS A 336 2.93 23.52 -0.35
N THR A 337 3.87 22.96 0.41
CA THR A 337 4.56 21.72 0.05
C THR A 337 4.62 20.74 1.21
N ALA A 338 4.66 19.45 0.89
CA ALA A 338 4.88 18.39 1.86
C ALA A 338 5.70 17.24 1.25
N LEU A 339 6.45 16.53 2.10
CA LEU A 339 7.08 15.25 1.77
C LEU A 339 6.31 14.14 2.48
N LEU A 340 5.64 13.29 1.70
CA LEU A 340 4.83 12.18 2.20
C LEU A 340 5.34 10.85 1.63
N TYR A 341 4.97 9.73 2.24
CA TYR A 341 5.38 8.39 1.82
C TYR A 341 4.18 7.59 1.34
N LEU A 342 4.33 6.82 0.27
CA LEU A 342 3.30 5.92 -0.22
C LEU A 342 3.12 4.80 0.82
N HIS A 343 1.99 4.86 1.52
CA HIS A 343 1.75 3.98 2.67
C HIS A 343 0.58 3.03 2.42
N ASP A 344 -0.35 3.40 1.54
CA ASP A 344 -1.59 2.66 1.29
C ASP A 344 -2.02 2.78 -0.19
N ALA A 345 -3.18 2.23 -0.55
CA ALA A 345 -3.73 2.27 -1.90
C ALA A 345 -5.17 2.84 -1.91
N PHE A 346 -5.43 3.78 -2.83
CA PHE A 346 -6.72 4.46 -2.94
C PHE A 346 -7.67 3.65 -3.82
N ASP A 347 -8.87 3.32 -3.31
CA ASP A 347 -9.92 2.66 -4.06
C ASP A 347 -10.37 3.51 -5.25
N ASP A 348 -10.21 2.95 -6.45
CA ASP A 348 -10.52 3.59 -7.72
C ASP A 348 -12.00 3.94 -7.92
N ALA A 349 -12.92 3.43 -7.09
CA ALA A 349 -14.30 3.93 -7.02
C ALA A 349 -14.39 5.43 -6.65
N TRP A 350 -13.37 5.95 -5.94
CA TRP A 350 -13.30 7.32 -5.44
C TRP A 350 -12.26 8.19 -6.17
N VAL A 351 -11.37 7.59 -6.98
CA VAL A 351 -10.38 8.29 -7.79
C VAL A 351 -11.06 9.16 -8.87
N ARG A 352 -11.10 10.48 -8.66
CA ARG A 352 -11.79 11.43 -9.57
C ARG A 352 -10.91 12.00 -10.69
N THR A 353 -9.58 11.91 -10.58
CA THR A 353 -8.64 12.25 -11.66
C THR A 353 -7.53 11.19 -11.72
N PRO A 354 -6.86 10.95 -12.86
CA PRO A 354 -5.82 9.92 -12.98
C PRO A 354 -4.65 10.08 -12.01
N ASN A 355 -4.44 11.30 -11.49
CA ASN A 355 -3.37 11.66 -10.57
C ASN A 355 -3.89 11.93 -9.15
N ALA A 356 -5.15 11.62 -8.86
CA ALA A 356 -5.73 11.83 -7.53
C ALA A 356 -5.06 10.94 -6.48
N VAL A 357 -4.96 11.47 -5.26
CA VAL A 357 -4.43 10.76 -4.09
C VAL A 357 -5.30 11.02 -2.88
N ASP A 358 -5.29 10.09 -1.95
CA ASP A 358 -5.86 10.24 -0.61
C ASP A 358 -4.72 10.40 0.40
N VAL A 359 -4.74 11.44 1.22
CA VAL A 359 -3.66 11.74 2.19
C VAL A 359 -4.10 11.36 3.60
N ILE A 360 -3.19 10.80 4.39
CA ILE A 360 -3.48 10.43 5.79
C ILE A 360 -3.85 11.70 6.58
N TYR A 361 -4.89 11.60 7.41
CA TYR A 361 -5.57 12.72 8.07
C TYR A 361 -4.66 13.85 8.62
N ASP A 362 -3.70 13.58 9.52
CA ASP A 362 -2.87 14.65 10.12
C ASP A 362 -1.84 15.24 9.13
N SER A 363 -1.62 14.59 7.98
CA SER A 363 -0.78 15.11 6.90
C SER A 363 -1.53 16.07 5.97
N PHE A 364 -2.86 15.95 5.87
CA PHE A 364 -3.66 16.79 4.97
C PHE A 364 -3.61 18.30 5.33
N PRO A 365 -3.60 18.73 6.61
CA PRO A 365 -3.42 20.13 7.00
C PRO A 365 -2.15 20.79 6.47
N LEU A 366 -1.08 20.03 6.18
CA LEU A 366 0.15 20.56 5.59
C LEU A 366 -0.07 21.09 4.16
N LEU A 367 -1.04 20.51 3.45
CA LEU A 367 -1.41 20.86 2.07
C LEU A 367 -2.65 21.76 2.03
N TYR A 368 -3.65 21.50 2.87
CA TYR A 368 -4.88 22.28 2.92
C TYR A 368 -4.71 23.60 3.69
N GLY A 369 -3.87 23.62 4.74
CA GLY A 369 -3.65 24.76 5.63
C GLY A 369 -4.57 24.81 6.86
N SER A 370 -5.48 23.84 7.00
CA SER A 370 -6.35 23.68 8.17
C SER A 370 -6.75 22.21 8.34
N VAL A 371 -7.29 21.87 9.51
CA VAL A 371 -7.91 20.55 9.76
C VAL A 371 -9.20 20.46 8.94
N PRO A 372 -9.41 19.40 8.14
CA PRO A 372 -10.62 19.25 7.36
C PRO A 372 -11.82 18.94 8.26
N THR A 373 -12.99 19.38 7.85
CA THR A 373 -14.27 19.22 8.56
C THR A 373 -15.30 18.44 7.75
N SER A 374 -15.05 18.28 6.45
CA SER A 374 -15.92 17.61 5.49
C SER A 374 -15.10 16.79 4.48
N LYS A 375 -15.64 15.67 3.98
CA LYS A 375 -15.06 14.95 2.84
C LYS A 375 -15.07 15.76 1.53
N ASN A 376 -15.75 16.91 1.50
CA ASN A 376 -15.65 17.89 0.41
C ASN A 376 -14.44 18.82 0.52
N ASP A 377 -13.73 18.83 1.65
CA ASP A 377 -12.48 19.58 1.85
C ASP A 377 -11.35 18.86 1.11
N VAL A 378 -11.06 19.32 -0.11
CA VAL A 378 -10.07 18.72 -1.02
C VAL A 378 -9.17 19.79 -1.64
N VAL A 379 -7.88 19.50 -1.84
CA VAL A 379 -7.01 20.37 -2.63
C VAL A 379 -7.18 20.02 -4.10
N LYS A 380 -7.58 20.99 -4.92
CA LYS A 380 -7.75 20.84 -6.37
C LYS A 380 -6.57 21.45 -7.11
N GLY A 381 -6.12 20.80 -8.19
CA GLY A 381 -5.05 21.34 -9.03
C GLY A 381 -3.65 21.20 -8.43
N ALA A 382 -3.48 20.40 -7.39
CA ALA A 382 -2.16 20.07 -6.86
C ALA A 382 -1.33 19.29 -7.89
N LYS A 383 -0.03 19.22 -7.64
CA LYS A 383 0.90 18.34 -8.36
C LYS A 383 1.76 17.58 -7.36
N TRP A 384 2.17 16.37 -7.71
CA TRP A 384 3.07 15.57 -6.90
C TRP A 384 4.00 14.71 -7.75
N ARG A 385 5.16 14.32 -7.21
CA ARG A 385 6.12 13.42 -7.88
C ARG A 385 6.90 12.59 -6.87
N PHE A 386 7.36 11.41 -7.27
CA PHE A 386 8.31 10.66 -6.46
C PHE A 386 9.71 11.31 -6.49
N THR A 387 10.39 11.35 -5.34
CA THR A 387 11.69 12.03 -5.18
C THR A 387 12.90 11.17 -5.54
N GLY A 388 12.69 9.90 -5.90
CA GLY A 388 13.75 8.90 -6.02
C GLY A 388 14.25 8.37 -4.67
N LYS A 389 13.56 8.66 -3.56
CA LYS A 389 13.88 8.15 -2.22
C LYS A 389 12.81 7.17 -1.71
N ARG A 390 13.20 6.28 -0.79
CA ARG A 390 12.32 5.35 -0.07
C ARG A 390 12.66 5.37 1.42
N ASP A 391 11.65 5.41 2.28
CA ASP A 391 11.85 5.20 3.72
C ASP A 391 11.75 3.70 4.05
N THR A 392 12.82 3.15 4.61
CA THR A 392 12.94 1.73 4.95
C THR A 392 12.01 1.27 6.07
N ARG A 393 11.35 2.19 6.79
CA ARG A 393 10.31 1.86 7.78
C ARG A 393 8.97 1.51 7.14
N TYR A 394 8.73 1.95 5.90
CA TYR A 394 7.44 1.85 5.21
C TYR A 394 7.47 0.91 4.00
N ILE A 395 8.52 0.07 3.89
CA ILE A 395 8.63 -0.95 2.85
C ILE A 395 7.57 -2.04 3.04
N PHE A 396 7.16 -2.65 1.92
CA PHE A 396 6.12 -3.69 1.89
C PHE A 396 6.41 -4.80 2.89
N ASN A 397 5.42 -5.14 3.73
CA ASN A 397 5.51 -6.17 4.77
C ASN A 397 6.72 -5.98 5.73
N GLY A 398 7.18 -4.74 5.93
CA GLY A 398 8.39 -4.44 6.71
C GLY A 398 9.68 -5.05 6.12
N GLY A 399 9.67 -5.42 4.83
CA GLY A 399 10.78 -6.08 4.15
C GLY A 399 10.86 -7.59 4.38
N ASN A 400 9.88 -8.16 5.10
CA ASN A 400 9.80 -9.60 5.30
C ASN A 400 9.36 -10.30 3.99
N PRO A 401 9.89 -11.51 3.70
CA PRO A 401 9.36 -12.35 2.63
C PRO A 401 7.84 -12.58 2.78
N VAL A 402 7.18 -12.74 1.64
CA VAL A 402 5.72 -12.81 1.48
C VAL A 402 5.35 -14.11 0.80
#